data_AF-A0A6J6BWT9-F1
#
_entry.id   AF-A0A6J6BWT9-F1
#
_cell.length_a   1.000
_cell.length_b   1.000
_cell.length_c   1.000
_cell.angle_alpha   90.00
_cell.angle_beta   90.00
_cell.angle_gamma   90.00
#
_symmetry.space_group_name_H-M   'P 1'
#
loop_
_entity.id
_entity.type
_entity.pdbx_description
1 polymer ?
#
loop_
_entity_poly.entity_id
_entity_poly.type
_entity_poly.pdbx_seq_one_letter_code
_entity_poly.pdbx_strand_id
1 'polypeptide(L)'
;MFGNNGTYLKIQIDGDQSSSTRDSVAQPVVTNGIDPASQGAYFQTKSGKYLLSGWGNWSCNAEQGHIGIVDSLTGVGKILNLPAGVLPANPKFGGDGNIYAFDMCNSKVIMVDPESGAIISQTVALPNVASTDTDYPFGAMSSNGKTYVVGGGKTGGLIIVDAYPEFKPTLKASAVVSGSGLQGTYLTSTLGTWKSNPEGNTTRQWYRCDKSVAAGLTAITAATKCLKISGATKTRYKVAVVDESKYLTVLVKATNSMGSTSTTARSIRVPKMSEPKRTRNPVVSGSASVNSYLSATAGTWSGNPAAKTSLQWYRCEAYVPAGRTSLNCSRIPGATISRYKVKTADKGSYLTVLVTAVNSVGSNSSTAKTSAKVR
;
A
#
# COMPACT_ATOMS: atom_id res chain seq x y z
N MET A 1 -27.37 29.01 -13.63
CA MET A 1 -27.21 29.15 -15.09
C MET A 1 -26.06 30.11 -15.33
N PHE A 2 -25.22 29.88 -16.35
CA PHE A 2 -24.07 30.76 -16.67
C PHE A 2 -24.32 31.46 -18.01
N GLY A 3 -23.56 32.50 -18.32
CA GLY A 3 -23.57 33.17 -19.63
C GLY A 3 -22.18 33.15 -20.25
N ASN A 4 -22.08 33.39 -21.56
CA ASN A 4 -20.88 33.24 -22.41
C ASN A 4 -19.63 34.06 -21.99
N ASN A 5 -19.70 34.86 -20.91
CA ASN A 5 -18.63 35.77 -20.49
C ASN A 5 -18.12 35.51 -19.05
N GLY A 6 -18.35 34.32 -18.49
CA GLY A 6 -17.90 34.00 -17.13
C GLY A 6 -18.73 34.66 -16.02
N THR A 7 -20.00 34.97 -16.29
CA THR A 7 -20.97 35.45 -15.29
C THR A 7 -21.60 34.28 -14.55
N TYR A 8 -21.65 34.35 -13.21
CA TYR A 8 -22.17 33.31 -12.32
C TYR A 8 -23.47 33.73 -11.64
N LEU A 9 -24.46 32.82 -11.57
CA LEU A 9 -25.62 32.95 -10.68
C LEU A 9 -25.34 32.24 -9.36
N LYS A 10 -25.44 32.97 -8.25
CA LYS A 10 -25.47 32.40 -6.89
C LYS A 10 -26.83 31.75 -6.69
N ILE A 11 -26.86 30.42 -6.61
CA ILE A 11 -28.09 29.68 -6.28
C ILE A 11 -28.17 29.61 -4.76
N GLN A 12 -29.17 30.27 -4.17
CA GLN A 12 -29.52 30.08 -2.77
C GLN A 12 -30.46 28.88 -2.70
N ILE A 13 -30.00 27.80 -2.07
CA ILE A 13 -30.81 26.61 -1.81
C ILE A 13 -31.39 26.78 -0.42
N ASP A 14 -32.61 27.30 -0.34
CA ASP A 14 -33.35 27.32 0.92
C ASP A 14 -33.82 25.89 1.19
N GLY A 15 -33.23 25.22 2.18
CA GLY A 15 -33.44 23.80 2.47
C GLY A 15 -34.83 23.46 3.03
N ASP A 16 -35.90 23.91 2.40
CA ASP A 16 -37.26 23.51 2.74
C ASP A 16 -37.61 22.18 2.04
N GLN A 17 -37.74 21.11 2.82
CA GLN A 17 -38.10 19.78 2.31
C GLN A 17 -39.61 19.59 2.11
N SER A 18 -40.44 20.61 2.34
CA SER A 18 -41.89 20.46 2.43
C SER A 18 -42.69 20.92 1.21
N SER A 19 -42.08 21.55 0.20
CA SER A 19 -42.78 21.93 -1.04
C SER A 19 -42.09 21.40 -2.29
N SER A 20 -42.86 20.75 -3.18
CA SER A 20 -42.40 20.28 -4.50
C SER A 20 -42.40 21.39 -5.56
N THR A 21 -42.53 22.65 -5.15
CA THR A 21 -42.72 23.80 -6.03
C THR A 21 -41.48 24.69 -6.02
N ARG A 22 -40.63 24.47 -7.02
CA ARG A 22 -39.62 25.40 -7.58
C ARG A 22 -38.89 26.28 -6.57
N ASP A 23 -37.66 25.87 -6.26
CA ASP A 23 -36.62 26.76 -5.70
C ASP A 23 -36.61 28.09 -6.46
N SER A 24 -36.98 29.17 -5.77
CA SER A 24 -37.00 30.52 -6.33
C SER A 24 -35.58 30.99 -6.62
N VAL A 25 -35.33 31.33 -7.89
CA VAL A 25 -34.07 31.94 -8.34
C VAL A 25 -33.91 33.30 -7.64
N ALA A 26 -32.95 33.40 -6.73
CA ALA A 26 -32.55 34.69 -6.15
C ALA A 26 -32.03 35.63 -7.25
N GLN A 27 -32.36 36.91 -7.12
CA GLN A 27 -32.20 37.99 -8.10
C GLN A 27 -30.82 38.04 -8.79
N PRO A 28 -30.76 38.35 -10.11
CA PRO A 28 -29.53 38.38 -10.88
C PRO A 28 -28.63 39.56 -10.49
N VAL A 29 -27.35 39.29 -10.19
CA VAL A 29 -26.33 40.35 -10.24
C VAL A 29 -25.83 40.42 -11.67
N VAL A 30 -26.40 41.37 -12.41
CA VAL A 30 -26.07 41.64 -13.81
C VAL A 30 -24.72 42.35 -13.90
N THR A 31 -23.80 41.80 -14.70
CA THR A 31 -22.88 42.63 -15.48
C THR A 31 -22.91 42.11 -16.93
N ASN A 32 -23.32 43.01 -17.83
CA ASN A 32 -23.31 42.90 -19.30
C ASN A 32 -24.19 41.79 -19.92
N GLY A 33 -25.48 42.13 -20.10
CA GLY A 33 -26.58 41.24 -20.42
C GLY A 33 -26.44 40.39 -21.69
N ILE A 34 -26.68 39.08 -21.50
CA ILE A 34 -27.30 38.12 -22.42
C ILE A 34 -28.14 37.16 -21.53
N ASP A 35 -29.31 36.74 -22.02
CA ASP A 35 -30.28 35.86 -21.34
C ASP A 35 -29.79 34.39 -21.25
N PRO A 36 -29.67 33.78 -20.05
CA PRO A 36 -29.22 32.40 -19.84
C PRO A 36 -30.21 31.30 -20.28
N ALA A 37 -31.43 31.64 -20.68
CA ALA A 37 -32.47 30.66 -21.00
C ALA A 37 -32.25 29.90 -22.33
N SER A 38 -31.21 30.25 -23.11
CA SER A 38 -31.07 29.77 -24.50
C SER A 38 -30.11 28.58 -24.71
N GLN A 39 -29.37 28.11 -23.69
CA GLN A 39 -28.31 27.10 -23.88
C GLN A 39 -28.32 26.08 -22.72
N GLY A 40 -28.81 24.87 -22.99
CA GLY A 40 -29.15 23.82 -22.00
C GLY A 40 -28.00 23.34 -21.10
N ALA A 41 -27.83 23.97 -19.94
CA ALA A 41 -26.87 23.55 -18.92
C ALA A 41 -27.43 22.39 -18.05
N TYR A 42 -26.67 21.31 -17.94
CA TYR A 42 -26.96 20.17 -17.05
C TYR A 42 -26.19 20.29 -15.74
N PHE A 43 -26.85 20.05 -14.60
CA PHE A 43 -26.25 20.19 -13.27
C PHE A 43 -26.19 18.86 -12.52
N GLN A 44 -25.04 18.53 -11.95
CA GLN A 44 -24.84 17.38 -11.05
C GLN A 44 -24.07 17.82 -9.80
N THR A 45 -24.48 17.31 -8.64
CA THR A 45 -23.82 17.56 -7.35
C THR A 45 -23.00 16.35 -6.92
N LYS A 46 -21.78 16.58 -6.42
CA LYS A 46 -21.04 15.57 -5.64
C LYS A 46 -20.77 16.10 -4.25
N SER A 47 -21.26 15.36 -3.25
CA SER A 47 -21.05 15.62 -1.81
C SER A 47 -21.46 17.03 -1.34
N GLY A 48 -22.41 17.68 -2.04
CA GLY A 48 -22.88 19.03 -1.70
C GLY A 48 -21.81 20.13 -1.78
N LYS A 49 -20.66 19.85 -2.43
CA LYS A 49 -19.53 20.79 -2.54
C LYS A 49 -19.29 21.32 -3.93
N TYR A 50 -19.69 20.63 -4.99
CA TYR A 50 -19.44 21.10 -6.36
C TYR A 50 -20.63 20.89 -7.29
N LEU A 51 -20.91 21.91 -8.13
CA LEU A 51 -21.82 21.87 -9.28
C LEU A 51 -20.99 21.82 -10.57
N LEU A 52 -21.36 20.92 -11.48
CA LEU A 52 -20.76 20.82 -12.82
C LEU A 52 -21.74 21.25 -13.89
N SER A 53 -21.24 21.90 -14.95
CA SER A 53 -22.02 22.18 -16.17
C SER A 53 -21.13 22.10 -17.41
N GLY A 54 -21.65 21.55 -18.52
CA GLY A 54 -21.00 21.55 -19.84
C GLY A 54 -21.54 22.68 -20.71
N TRP A 55 -20.66 23.33 -21.49
CA TRP A 55 -20.97 24.46 -22.36
C TRP A 55 -20.29 24.31 -23.71
N GLY A 56 -20.95 24.75 -24.78
CA GLY A 56 -20.38 24.92 -26.11
C GLY A 56 -21.46 25.25 -27.14
N ASN A 57 -21.10 25.97 -28.21
CA ASN A 57 -21.93 25.99 -29.41
C ASN A 57 -22.17 24.55 -29.86
N TRP A 58 -23.38 24.20 -30.28
CA TRP A 58 -23.76 22.84 -30.68
C TRP A 58 -23.18 22.47 -32.06
N SER A 59 -21.98 22.97 -32.33
CA SER A 59 -21.23 22.88 -33.57
C SER A 59 -19.85 22.33 -33.26
N CYS A 60 -19.50 21.24 -33.93
CA CYS A 60 -18.18 20.64 -33.81
C CYS A 60 -17.08 21.41 -34.57
N ASN A 61 -17.41 22.57 -35.17
CA ASN A 61 -16.62 23.13 -36.26
C ASN A 61 -15.72 24.32 -35.88
N ALA A 62 -15.72 24.86 -34.65
CA ALA A 62 -14.78 25.94 -34.32
C ALA A 62 -14.54 26.27 -32.84
N GLU A 63 -15.47 26.00 -31.93
CA GLU A 63 -15.34 26.46 -30.53
C GLU A 63 -14.79 25.36 -29.60
N GLN A 64 -14.00 25.77 -28.61
CA GLN A 64 -13.55 24.89 -27.53
C GLN A 64 -14.74 24.60 -26.61
N GLY A 65 -15.02 23.34 -26.32
CA GLY A 65 -15.98 22.99 -25.28
C GLY A 65 -15.45 23.36 -23.90
N HIS A 66 -16.36 23.62 -22.96
CA HIS A 66 -15.99 24.00 -21.59
C HIS A 66 -16.72 23.18 -20.54
N ILE A 67 -16.06 22.94 -19.41
CA ILE A 67 -16.67 22.39 -18.19
C ILE A 67 -16.54 23.42 -17.07
N GLY A 68 -17.66 23.92 -16.58
CA GLY A 68 -17.70 24.77 -15.38
C GLY A 68 -17.76 23.92 -14.12
N ILE A 69 -16.94 24.25 -13.13
CA ILE A 69 -16.96 23.70 -11.77
C ILE A 69 -17.26 24.86 -10.82
N VAL A 70 -18.25 24.72 -9.96
CA VAL A 70 -18.54 25.72 -8.91
C VAL A 70 -18.56 25.04 -7.57
N ASP A 71 -17.78 25.56 -6.62
CA ASP A 71 -17.92 25.15 -5.23
C ASP A 71 -19.28 25.64 -4.69
N SER A 72 -20.17 24.72 -4.35
CA SER A 72 -21.54 25.05 -3.94
C SER A 72 -21.66 25.62 -2.53
N LEU A 73 -20.58 25.59 -1.73
CA LEU A 73 -20.56 26.21 -0.40
C LEU A 73 -20.05 27.66 -0.46
N THR A 74 -19.02 27.91 -1.27
CA THR A 74 -18.36 29.21 -1.38
C THR A 74 -18.83 30.02 -2.58
N GLY A 75 -19.44 29.37 -3.58
CA GLY A 75 -19.83 29.97 -4.85
C GLY A 75 -18.67 30.23 -5.81
N VAL A 76 -17.44 29.85 -5.46
CA VAL A 76 -16.25 30.08 -6.30
C VAL A 76 -16.29 29.14 -7.50
N GLY A 77 -16.35 29.75 -8.70
CA GLY A 77 -16.38 29.04 -9.97
C GLY A 77 -15.02 28.97 -10.67
N LYS A 78 -14.84 27.93 -11.47
CA LYS A 78 -13.70 27.72 -12.36
C LYS A 78 -14.18 27.12 -13.68
N ILE A 79 -13.61 27.58 -14.78
CA ILE A 79 -13.85 27.05 -16.12
C ILE A 79 -12.66 26.18 -16.53
N LEU A 80 -12.94 24.97 -17.01
CA LEU A 80 -11.98 24.09 -17.65
C LEU A 80 -12.20 24.15 -19.16
N ASN A 81 -11.19 24.63 -19.88
CA ASN A 81 -11.20 24.67 -21.33
C ASN A 81 -10.75 23.32 -21.89
N LEU A 82 -11.58 22.71 -22.74
CA LEU A 82 -11.22 21.48 -23.42
C LEU A 82 -10.58 21.78 -24.79
N PRO A 83 -9.85 20.82 -25.38
CA PRO A 83 -9.32 20.97 -26.72
C PRO A 83 -10.40 21.29 -27.77
N ALA A 84 -10.01 21.96 -28.85
CA ALA A 84 -10.93 22.24 -29.96
C ALA A 84 -11.50 20.94 -30.56
N GLY A 85 -12.77 20.95 -30.95
CA GLY A 85 -13.46 19.78 -31.48
C GLY A 85 -13.90 18.75 -30.43
N VAL A 86 -13.82 19.11 -29.14
CA VAL A 86 -14.38 18.33 -28.02
C VAL A 86 -15.58 19.09 -27.46
N LEU A 87 -16.76 18.45 -27.48
CA LEU A 87 -17.99 19.03 -26.95
C LEU A 87 -18.51 18.20 -25.76
N PRO A 88 -18.29 18.65 -24.51
CA PRO A 88 -18.61 17.86 -23.34
C PRO A 88 -20.10 17.91 -22.99
N ALA A 89 -20.74 16.75 -22.94
CA ALA A 89 -22.09 16.55 -22.44
C ALA A 89 -22.09 15.80 -21.11
N ASN A 90 -23.04 16.17 -20.25
CA ASN A 90 -23.34 15.52 -18.98
C ASN A 90 -22.10 15.27 -18.07
N PRO A 91 -21.27 16.29 -17.78
CA PRO A 91 -20.09 16.09 -16.95
C PRO A 91 -20.45 15.64 -15.53
N LYS A 92 -19.72 14.66 -14.98
CA LYS A 92 -19.88 14.19 -13.59
C LYS A 92 -18.53 13.85 -12.97
N PHE A 93 -18.43 13.96 -11.64
CA PHE A 93 -17.28 13.48 -10.89
C PHE A 93 -17.35 11.97 -10.68
N GLY A 94 -16.32 11.24 -11.09
CA GLY A 94 -16.16 9.81 -10.77
C GLY A 94 -15.68 9.58 -9.33
N GLY A 95 -15.74 8.34 -8.86
CA GLY A 95 -15.25 7.94 -7.53
C GLY A 95 -13.74 8.09 -7.31
N ASP A 96 -12.95 8.30 -8.38
CA ASP A 96 -11.52 8.68 -8.32
C ASP A 96 -11.27 10.16 -8.06
N GLY A 97 -12.28 11.01 -8.22
CA GLY A 97 -12.11 12.46 -8.16
C GLY A 97 -11.92 13.13 -9.53
N ASN A 98 -11.75 12.36 -10.62
CA ASN A 98 -11.70 12.93 -11.97
C ASN A 98 -13.10 13.29 -12.47
N ILE A 99 -13.16 14.13 -13.50
CA ILE A 99 -14.39 14.44 -14.23
C ILE A 99 -14.51 13.51 -15.42
N TYR A 100 -15.72 13.06 -15.69
CA TYR A 100 -16.05 12.28 -16.87
C TYR A 100 -17.14 13.01 -17.65
N ALA A 101 -17.02 13.05 -18.96
CA ALA A 101 -18.02 13.64 -19.85
C ALA A 101 -18.11 12.82 -21.14
N PHE A 102 -19.23 12.94 -21.84
CA PHE A 102 -19.36 12.40 -23.20
C PHE A 102 -18.96 13.50 -24.18
N ASP A 103 -17.94 13.23 -24.99
CA ASP A 103 -17.59 14.08 -26.11
C ASP A 103 -18.54 13.80 -27.28
N MET A 104 -19.48 14.72 -27.48
CA MET A 104 -20.50 14.61 -28.51
C MET A 104 -19.90 14.63 -29.92
N CYS A 105 -18.81 15.35 -30.15
CA CYS A 105 -18.25 15.50 -31.48
C CYS A 105 -17.52 14.25 -31.98
N ASN A 106 -16.98 13.46 -31.06
CA ASN A 106 -16.19 12.27 -31.39
C ASN A 106 -16.84 10.95 -30.93
N SER A 107 -18.03 11.01 -30.33
CA SER A 107 -18.73 9.88 -29.71
C SER A 107 -17.87 9.10 -28.71
N LYS A 108 -17.15 9.80 -27.83
CA LYS A 108 -16.22 9.19 -26.85
C LYS A 108 -16.61 9.54 -25.42
N VAL A 109 -16.20 8.71 -24.46
CA VAL A 109 -16.14 9.14 -23.06
C VAL A 109 -14.74 9.65 -22.78
N ILE A 110 -14.67 10.87 -22.25
CA ILE A 110 -13.42 11.52 -21.84
C ILE A 110 -13.31 11.53 -20.32
N MET A 111 -12.10 11.27 -19.82
CA MET A 111 -11.70 11.49 -18.43
C MET A 111 -10.86 12.76 -18.38
N VAL A 112 -11.32 13.74 -17.60
CA VAL A 112 -10.76 15.09 -17.51
C VAL A 112 -10.21 15.32 -16.10
N ASP A 113 -9.02 15.89 -16.04
CA ASP A 113 -8.43 16.39 -14.80
C ASP A 113 -9.21 17.61 -14.29
N PRO A 114 -9.81 17.57 -13.10
CA PRO A 114 -10.55 18.70 -12.53
C PRO A 114 -9.66 19.93 -12.23
N GLU A 115 -8.33 19.75 -12.13
CA GLU A 115 -7.40 20.84 -11.85
C GLU A 115 -6.90 21.52 -13.13
N SER A 116 -6.58 20.79 -14.18
CA SER A 116 -6.02 21.39 -15.40
C SER A 116 -7.02 21.50 -16.56
N GLY A 117 -8.10 20.72 -16.57
CA GLY A 117 -8.95 20.54 -17.75
C GLY A 117 -8.34 19.63 -18.81
N ALA A 118 -7.16 19.07 -18.57
CA ALA A 118 -6.53 18.15 -19.51
C ALA A 118 -7.31 16.84 -19.61
N ILE A 119 -7.45 16.33 -20.84
CA ILE A 119 -7.98 14.99 -21.08
C ILE A 119 -6.90 13.97 -20.67
N ILE A 120 -7.14 13.26 -19.56
CA ILE A 120 -6.27 12.23 -19.02
C ILE A 120 -6.36 10.95 -19.86
N SER A 121 -7.56 10.60 -20.32
CA SER A 121 -7.82 9.43 -21.17
C SER A 121 -9.16 9.56 -21.88
N GLN A 122 -9.37 8.77 -22.92
CA GLN A 122 -10.62 8.67 -23.66
C GLN A 122 -10.85 7.24 -24.16
N THR A 123 -12.11 6.86 -24.36
CA THR A 123 -12.45 5.60 -25.01
C THR A 123 -12.17 5.65 -26.51
N VAL A 124 -12.18 4.48 -27.17
CA VAL A 124 -12.48 4.43 -28.61
C VAL A 124 -13.87 5.02 -28.87
N ALA A 125 -14.12 5.48 -30.10
CA ALA A 125 -15.44 5.99 -30.48
C ALA A 125 -16.48 4.88 -30.29
N LEU A 126 -17.56 5.19 -29.57
CA LEU A 126 -18.60 4.25 -29.25
C LEU A 126 -19.48 4.01 -30.50
N PRO A 127 -19.51 2.79 -31.06
CA PRO A 127 -20.33 2.51 -32.22
C PRO A 127 -21.82 2.66 -31.86
N ASN A 128 -22.60 3.25 -32.75
CA ASN A 128 -24.06 3.41 -32.66
C ASN A 128 -24.60 4.41 -31.62
N VAL A 129 -23.77 5.22 -30.97
CA VAL A 129 -24.22 6.38 -30.18
C VAL A 129 -24.15 7.63 -31.05
N ALA A 130 -25.31 8.23 -31.35
CA ALA A 130 -25.41 9.41 -32.21
C ALA A 130 -24.72 10.65 -31.59
N SER A 131 -24.05 11.43 -32.44
CA SER A 131 -23.24 12.60 -32.05
C SER A 131 -23.98 13.93 -32.18
N THR A 132 -24.98 14.06 -33.06
CA THR A 132 -25.74 15.31 -33.26
C THR A 132 -27.11 15.08 -33.93
N ASP A 133 -28.07 15.92 -33.53
CA ASP A 133 -29.37 16.31 -34.14
C ASP A 133 -30.70 15.55 -33.93
N THR A 134 -30.79 14.31 -33.42
CA THR A 134 -32.15 13.75 -33.17
C THR A 134 -32.35 12.86 -31.94
N ASP A 135 -31.30 12.32 -31.31
CA ASP A 135 -31.46 11.36 -30.21
C ASP A 135 -30.59 11.77 -29.03
N TYR A 136 -31.15 12.58 -28.13
CA TYR A 136 -30.53 13.07 -26.89
C TYR A 136 -29.85 11.94 -26.09
N PRO A 137 -28.50 11.78 -26.13
CA PRO A 137 -27.86 10.74 -25.35
C PRO A 137 -27.83 11.16 -23.87
N PHE A 138 -28.45 10.36 -23.00
CA PHE A 138 -28.42 10.59 -21.55
C PHE A 138 -27.22 9.86 -20.92
N GLY A 139 -26.21 10.58 -20.44
CA GLY A 139 -25.10 9.94 -19.72
C GLY A 139 -25.48 9.52 -18.30
N ALA A 140 -25.44 8.22 -17.96
CA ALA A 140 -25.72 7.70 -16.62
C ALA A 140 -24.46 7.08 -15.98
N MET A 141 -23.71 7.83 -15.17
CA MET A 141 -22.49 7.32 -14.54
C MET A 141 -22.74 6.71 -13.16
N SER A 142 -22.10 5.58 -12.87
CA SER A 142 -22.10 4.99 -11.53
C SER A 142 -21.16 5.74 -10.59
N SER A 143 -21.52 5.83 -9.32
CA SER A 143 -20.74 6.49 -8.25
C SER A 143 -19.35 5.88 -8.04
N ASN A 144 -19.12 4.64 -8.49
CA ASN A 144 -17.84 3.95 -8.43
C ASN A 144 -16.87 4.32 -9.57
N GLY A 145 -17.28 5.20 -10.50
CA GLY A 145 -16.47 5.63 -11.64
C GLY A 145 -16.63 4.77 -12.90
N LYS A 146 -17.46 3.72 -12.89
CA LYS A 146 -17.90 3.07 -14.13
C LYS A 146 -18.86 3.99 -14.87
N THR A 147 -18.48 4.43 -16.05
CA THR A 147 -19.35 5.21 -16.93
C THR A 147 -20.23 4.25 -17.70
N TYR A 148 -21.55 4.32 -17.50
CA TYR A 148 -22.51 3.78 -18.44
C TYR A 148 -22.96 4.94 -19.33
N VAL A 149 -22.56 4.94 -20.60
CA VAL A 149 -23.21 5.86 -21.54
C VAL A 149 -24.53 5.22 -21.90
N VAL A 150 -25.62 5.93 -21.62
CA VAL A 150 -26.97 5.58 -22.05
C VAL A 150 -27.27 6.43 -23.29
N GLY A 151 -26.88 5.93 -24.45
CA GLY A 151 -27.19 6.57 -25.74
C GLY A 151 -28.46 6.00 -26.33
N GLY A 152 -29.33 6.85 -26.87
CA GLY A 152 -30.32 6.42 -27.86
C GLY A 152 -29.58 6.00 -29.13
N GLY A 153 -29.80 4.77 -29.62
CA GLY A 153 -29.31 4.38 -30.93
C GLY A 153 -29.91 5.28 -32.03
N LYS A 154 -29.25 5.38 -33.20
CA LYS A 154 -29.75 6.15 -34.39
C LYS A 154 -31.17 5.79 -34.84
N THR A 155 -31.73 4.69 -34.34
CA THR A 155 -33.05 4.15 -34.68
C THR A 155 -33.97 4.03 -33.45
N GLY A 156 -33.59 4.64 -32.32
CA GLY A 156 -34.20 4.41 -31.01
C GLY A 156 -33.65 3.16 -30.31
N GLY A 157 -33.49 3.23 -28.99
CA GLY A 157 -33.09 2.11 -28.13
C GLY A 157 -31.99 2.46 -27.13
N LEU A 158 -32.12 1.97 -25.90
CA LEU A 158 -31.17 2.14 -24.79
C LEU A 158 -29.93 1.27 -25.01
N ILE A 159 -28.77 1.85 -25.32
CA ILE A 159 -27.50 1.11 -25.35
C ILE A 159 -26.74 1.41 -24.07
N ILE A 160 -26.40 0.37 -23.30
CA ILE A 160 -25.49 0.45 -22.16
C ILE A 160 -24.10 0.06 -22.66
N VAL A 161 -23.18 1.02 -22.71
CA VAL A 161 -21.76 0.73 -22.96
C VAL A 161 -20.96 0.95 -21.69
N ASP A 162 -20.24 -0.08 -21.25
CA ASP A 162 -19.18 0.04 -20.24
C ASP A 162 -18.06 0.89 -20.85
N ALA A 163 -18.05 2.18 -20.53
CA ALA A 163 -17.14 3.16 -21.12
C ALA A 163 -16.20 3.71 -20.04
N TYR A 164 -15.50 2.84 -19.32
CA TYR A 164 -14.48 3.26 -18.36
C TYR A 164 -13.18 3.55 -19.13
N PRO A 165 -12.70 4.82 -19.18
CA PRO A 165 -11.48 5.16 -19.89
C PRO A 165 -10.29 4.36 -19.36
N GLU A 166 -9.46 3.84 -20.26
CA GLU A 166 -8.27 3.09 -19.86
C GLU A 166 -7.22 4.06 -19.32
N PHE A 167 -6.60 3.77 -18.19
CA PHE A 167 -5.48 4.54 -17.65
C PHE A 167 -4.46 3.63 -17.00
N LYS A 168 -3.21 4.06 -17.04
CA LYS A 168 -2.10 3.32 -16.44
C LYS A 168 -2.30 3.18 -14.93
N PRO A 169 -1.68 2.18 -14.28
CA PRO A 169 -1.84 2.00 -12.85
C PRO A 169 -1.39 3.22 -12.03
N THR A 170 -2.18 3.63 -11.06
CA THR A 170 -1.89 4.70 -10.10
C THR A 170 -1.82 4.12 -8.70
N LEU A 171 -0.77 4.47 -7.95
CA LEU A 171 -0.55 3.97 -6.60
C LEU A 171 -1.62 4.49 -5.64
N LYS A 172 -2.22 3.59 -4.84
CA LYS A 172 -3.13 3.94 -3.73
C LYS A 172 -2.44 3.75 -2.38
N ALA A 173 -1.70 2.67 -2.20
CA ALA A 173 -0.86 2.45 -1.02
C ALA A 173 0.46 1.78 -1.41
N SER A 174 1.56 2.31 -0.88
CA SER A 174 2.91 1.78 -1.13
C SER A 174 3.06 0.34 -0.66
N ALA A 175 3.96 -0.39 -1.32
CA ALA A 175 4.42 -1.69 -0.85
C ALA A 175 5.07 -1.57 0.54
N VAL A 176 4.88 -2.60 1.36
CA VAL A 176 5.48 -2.72 2.69
C VAL A 176 6.43 -3.89 2.68
N VAL A 177 7.58 -3.75 3.35
CA VAL A 177 8.50 -4.85 3.67
C VAL A 177 8.46 -5.06 5.17
N SER A 178 8.28 -6.30 5.61
CA SER A 178 8.21 -6.68 7.02
C SER A 178 9.09 -7.90 7.33
N GLY A 179 9.47 -8.05 8.59
CA GLY A 179 10.38 -9.08 9.09
C GLY A 179 11.52 -8.47 9.90
N SER A 180 12.31 -9.33 10.57
CA SER A 180 13.36 -8.89 11.50
C SER A 180 14.65 -8.44 10.83
N GLY A 181 14.85 -8.77 9.55
CA GLY A 181 16.11 -8.51 8.84
C GLY A 181 17.27 -9.36 9.35
N LEU A 182 17.04 -10.32 10.26
CA LEU A 182 18.09 -11.18 10.79
C LEU A 182 18.55 -12.19 9.75
N GLN A 183 19.83 -12.56 9.82
CA GLN A 183 20.46 -13.48 8.88
C GLN A 183 19.75 -14.85 8.88
N GLY A 184 19.45 -15.38 7.69
CA GLY A 184 18.78 -16.68 7.51
C GLY A 184 17.27 -16.66 7.73
N THR A 185 16.70 -15.55 8.20
CA THR A 185 15.24 -15.34 8.30
C THR A 185 14.66 -14.83 6.98
N TYR A 186 13.34 -14.66 6.91
CA TYR A 186 12.67 -14.14 5.73
C TYR A 186 12.14 -12.74 5.97
N LEU A 187 12.36 -11.87 4.99
CA LEU A 187 11.55 -10.68 4.78
C LEU A 187 10.38 -11.04 3.87
N THR A 188 9.23 -10.41 4.12
CA THR A 188 8.02 -10.54 3.31
C THR A 188 7.65 -9.17 2.78
N SER A 189 7.12 -9.11 1.56
CA SER A 189 6.66 -7.84 1.00
C SER A 189 5.24 -7.91 0.45
N THR A 190 4.49 -6.81 0.56
CA THR A 190 3.19 -6.62 -0.13
C THR A 190 3.40 -5.92 -1.48
N LEU A 191 2.50 -6.11 -2.44
CA LEU A 191 2.61 -5.49 -3.77
C LEU A 191 2.09 -4.04 -3.80
N GLY A 192 1.70 -3.49 -2.64
CA GLY A 192 0.93 -2.25 -2.60
C GLY A 192 -0.49 -2.45 -3.16
N THR A 193 -1.26 -1.36 -3.18
CA THR A 193 -2.58 -1.33 -3.82
C THR A 193 -2.58 -0.30 -4.92
N TRP A 194 -3.23 -0.64 -6.04
CA TRP A 194 -3.20 0.12 -7.27
C TRP A 194 -4.62 0.33 -7.78
N LYS A 195 -4.87 1.48 -8.40
CA LYS A 195 -6.05 1.71 -9.22
C LYS A 195 -5.62 1.70 -10.67
N SER A 196 -6.26 0.90 -11.52
CA SER A 196 -5.89 0.73 -12.93
C SER A 196 -7.10 0.34 -13.75
N ASN A 197 -7.10 0.72 -15.03
CA ASN A 197 -8.03 0.17 -16.02
C ASN A 197 -7.32 0.04 -17.39
N PRO A 198 -7.28 -1.14 -18.01
CA PRO A 198 -7.65 -2.45 -17.47
C PRO A 198 -6.85 -2.81 -16.21
N GLU A 199 -7.25 -3.87 -15.49
CA GLU A 199 -6.50 -4.33 -14.32
C GLU A 199 -5.03 -4.58 -14.66
N GLY A 200 -4.13 -4.03 -13.85
CA GLY A 200 -2.69 -4.14 -14.08
C GLY A 200 -2.09 -5.41 -13.47
N ASN A 201 -1.16 -6.03 -14.19
CA ASN A 201 -0.30 -7.06 -13.62
C ASN A 201 0.76 -6.40 -12.73
N THR A 202 1.01 -6.96 -11.55
CA THR A 202 1.97 -6.44 -10.58
C THR A 202 3.17 -7.38 -10.44
N THR A 203 4.36 -6.80 -10.58
CA THR A 203 5.62 -7.51 -10.45
C THR A 203 6.47 -6.86 -9.37
N ARG A 204 7.40 -7.62 -8.80
CA ARG A 204 8.32 -7.11 -7.78
C ARG A 204 9.73 -7.58 -8.04
N GLN A 205 10.67 -6.77 -7.60
CA GLN A 205 12.08 -7.11 -7.62
C GLN A 205 12.72 -6.62 -6.32
N TRP A 206 13.44 -7.50 -5.63
CA TRP A 206 14.21 -7.15 -4.44
C TRP A 206 15.55 -6.51 -4.80
N TYR A 207 15.98 -5.57 -3.98
CA TYR A 207 17.23 -4.83 -4.10
C TYR A 207 17.97 -4.82 -2.77
N ARG A 208 19.31 -4.83 -2.87
CA ARG A 208 20.26 -4.67 -1.77
C ARG A 208 20.90 -3.30 -1.90
N CYS A 209 20.81 -2.47 -0.88
CA CYS A 209 21.25 -1.08 -0.92
C CYS A 209 22.26 -0.77 0.17
N ASP A 210 23.18 0.15 -0.13
CA ASP A 210 24.16 0.64 0.85
C ASP A 210 23.60 1.75 1.75
N LYS A 211 22.45 2.33 1.38
CA LYS A 211 21.76 3.38 2.13
C LYS A 211 20.29 3.02 2.33
N SER A 212 19.66 3.60 3.34
CA SER A 212 18.23 3.42 3.57
C SER A 212 17.41 3.98 2.41
N VAL A 213 16.39 3.25 2.01
CA VAL A 213 15.47 3.63 0.94
C VAL A 213 14.11 3.95 1.56
N ALA A 214 13.58 5.13 1.25
CA ALA A 214 12.23 5.54 1.63
C ALA A 214 11.18 4.80 0.76
N ALA A 215 9.96 4.71 1.29
CA ALA A 215 8.83 4.25 0.48
C ALA A 215 8.43 5.33 -0.54
N GLY A 216 7.82 4.93 -1.65
CA GLY A 216 7.21 5.86 -2.61
C GLY A 216 8.13 6.37 -3.72
N LEU A 217 9.38 5.91 -3.81
CA LEU A 217 10.23 6.28 -4.95
C LEU A 217 9.76 5.55 -6.21
N THR A 218 9.68 6.27 -7.33
CA THR A 218 9.21 5.72 -8.60
C THR A 218 10.27 4.93 -9.36
N ALA A 219 11.54 5.03 -8.96
CA ALA A 219 12.64 4.30 -9.56
C ALA A 219 13.79 4.08 -8.57
N ILE A 220 14.57 3.02 -8.82
CA ILE A 220 15.88 2.80 -8.21
C ILE A 220 16.92 3.49 -9.10
N THR A 221 17.61 4.50 -8.57
CA THR A 221 18.63 5.28 -9.28
C THR A 221 20.00 5.11 -8.65
N ALA A 222 21.08 5.59 -9.29
CA ALA A 222 22.43 5.56 -8.73
C ALA A 222 22.51 6.20 -7.33
N ALA A 223 21.69 7.23 -7.06
CA ALA A 223 21.63 7.90 -5.75
C ALA A 223 21.16 6.97 -4.62
N THR A 224 20.30 5.99 -4.92
CA THR A 224 19.81 5.01 -3.94
C THR A 224 20.87 3.97 -3.55
N LYS A 225 21.98 3.88 -4.31
CA LYS A 225 23.06 2.90 -4.11
C LYS A 225 22.54 1.48 -3.92
N CYS A 226 21.60 1.08 -4.77
CA CYS A 226 20.96 -0.21 -4.74
C CYS A 226 21.44 -1.09 -5.90
N LEU A 227 21.63 -2.37 -5.59
CA LEU A 227 21.94 -3.43 -6.54
C LEU A 227 20.74 -4.38 -6.62
N LYS A 228 20.34 -4.71 -7.86
CA LYS A 228 19.30 -5.70 -8.12
C LYS A 228 19.77 -7.07 -7.62
N ILE A 229 18.97 -7.75 -6.82
CA ILE A 229 19.26 -9.11 -6.40
C ILE A 229 18.71 -10.07 -7.46
N SER A 230 19.58 -10.70 -8.25
CA SER A 230 19.17 -11.53 -9.38
C SER A 230 18.15 -12.61 -8.98
N GLY A 231 17.08 -12.76 -9.77
CA GLY A 231 16.01 -13.75 -9.55
C GLY A 231 15.10 -13.51 -8.33
N ALA A 232 15.38 -12.48 -7.51
CA ALA A 232 14.59 -12.20 -6.32
C ALA A 232 13.30 -11.45 -6.65
N THR A 233 12.31 -12.19 -7.15
CA THR A 233 10.97 -11.68 -7.52
C THR A 233 9.85 -12.28 -6.68
N LYS A 234 10.17 -13.19 -5.76
CA LYS A 234 9.19 -13.85 -4.88
C LYS A 234 8.71 -12.93 -3.76
N THR A 235 7.55 -13.25 -3.19
CA THR A 235 6.95 -12.52 -2.06
C THR A 235 7.83 -12.51 -0.81
N ARG A 236 8.62 -13.57 -0.63
CA ARG A 236 9.56 -13.72 0.48
C ARG A 236 10.98 -13.72 -0.05
N TYR A 237 11.86 -13.01 0.64
CA TYR A 237 13.30 -13.03 0.42
C TYR A 237 14.01 -13.51 1.67
N LYS A 238 14.83 -14.56 1.55
CA LYS A 238 15.64 -15.09 2.65
C LYS A 238 16.89 -14.22 2.78
N VAL A 239 17.08 -13.61 3.94
CA VAL A 239 18.25 -12.74 4.21
C VAL A 239 19.52 -13.58 4.11
N ALA A 240 20.38 -13.22 3.16
CA ALA A 240 21.62 -13.90 2.83
C ALA A 240 22.82 -13.21 3.49
N VAL A 241 23.92 -13.94 3.64
CA VAL A 241 25.13 -13.47 4.35
C VAL A 241 25.66 -12.16 3.75
N VAL A 242 25.59 -12.03 2.43
CA VAL A 242 26.00 -10.84 1.68
C VAL A 242 25.11 -9.60 1.90
N ASP A 243 23.96 -9.76 2.55
CA ASP A 243 23.07 -8.65 2.93
C ASP A 243 23.52 -7.97 4.23
N GLU A 244 24.55 -8.48 4.91
CA GLU A 244 25.06 -7.93 6.15
C GLU A 244 25.33 -6.41 6.05
N SER A 245 24.81 -5.66 7.02
CA SER A 245 24.91 -4.20 7.09
C SER A 245 24.29 -3.44 5.91
N LYS A 246 23.55 -4.12 5.02
CA LYS A 246 22.83 -3.52 3.90
C LYS A 246 21.37 -3.23 4.26
N TYR A 247 20.70 -2.56 3.34
CA TYR A 247 19.29 -2.27 3.39
C TYR A 247 18.58 -3.06 2.29
N LEU A 248 17.58 -3.85 2.67
CA LEU A 248 16.78 -4.63 1.72
C LEU A 248 15.46 -3.92 1.45
N THR A 249 15.15 -3.70 0.17
CA THR A 249 13.88 -3.13 -0.28
C THR A 249 13.34 -3.86 -1.51
N VAL A 250 12.13 -3.53 -1.93
CA VAL A 250 11.56 -3.94 -3.20
C VAL A 250 11.22 -2.72 -4.04
N LEU A 251 11.37 -2.87 -5.36
CA LEU A 251 10.66 -2.05 -6.34
C LEU A 251 9.50 -2.88 -6.87
N VAL A 252 8.28 -2.37 -6.71
CA VAL A 252 7.07 -2.99 -7.26
C VAL A 252 6.63 -2.19 -8.48
N LYS A 253 6.31 -2.88 -9.57
CA LYS A 253 5.86 -2.28 -10.83
C LYS A 253 4.50 -2.87 -11.21
N ALA A 254 3.50 -2.01 -11.34
CA ALA A 254 2.20 -2.33 -11.91
C ALA A 254 2.17 -1.94 -13.39
N THR A 255 1.64 -2.79 -14.26
CA THR A 255 1.60 -2.57 -15.73
C THR A 255 0.28 -3.02 -16.33
N ASN A 256 -0.29 -2.21 -17.23
CA ASN A 256 -1.39 -2.58 -18.12
C ASN A 256 -1.12 -2.07 -19.55
N SER A 257 -2.10 -2.17 -20.45
CA SER A 257 -2.03 -1.68 -21.85
C SER A 257 -1.63 -0.20 -21.94
N MET A 258 -2.00 0.61 -20.95
CA MET A 258 -1.77 2.06 -20.93
C MET A 258 -0.42 2.46 -20.34
N GLY A 259 0.37 1.51 -19.85
CA GLY A 259 1.73 1.73 -19.38
C GLY A 259 1.98 1.18 -17.98
N SER A 260 2.98 1.75 -17.30
CA SER A 260 3.45 1.25 -16.00
C SER A 260 3.71 2.35 -14.99
N THR A 261 3.55 2.00 -13.72
CA THR A 261 3.97 2.81 -12.57
C THR A 261 4.70 1.92 -11.58
N SER A 262 5.74 2.46 -10.94
CA SER A 262 6.53 1.74 -9.95
C SER A 262 6.57 2.49 -8.62
N THR A 263 6.81 1.76 -7.53
CA THR A 263 7.01 2.31 -6.19
C THR A 263 7.98 1.46 -5.40
N THR A 264 8.81 2.09 -4.57
CA THR A 264 9.63 1.39 -3.58
C THR A 264 8.88 1.17 -2.28
N ALA A 265 9.21 0.10 -1.58
CA ALA A 265 8.92 -0.03 -0.16
C ALA A 265 9.99 0.67 0.68
N ARG A 266 9.66 0.98 1.95
CA ARG A 266 10.67 1.37 2.92
C ARG A 266 11.60 0.18 3.19
N SER A 267 12.91 0.41 3.13
CA SER A 267 13.89 -0.66 3.33
C SER A 267 14.00 -1.12 4.78
N ILE A 268 14.34 -2.40 4.99
CA ILE A 268 14.75 -2.97 6.28
C ILE A 268 16.27 -3.06 6.35
N ARG A 269 16.85 -2.59 7.45
CA ARG A 269 18.29 -2.73 7.71
C ARG A 269 18.62 -4.13 8.21
N VAL A 270 19.57 -4.79 7.56
CA VAL A 270 20.13 -6.06 8.02
C VAL A 270 21.24 -5.74 9.01
N PRO A 271 21.14 -6.16 10.28
CA PRO A 271 22.18 -5.90 11.27
C PRO A 271 23.45 -6.69 10.95
N LYS A 272 24.58 -6.22 11.50
CA LYS A 272 25.85 -6.95 11.47
C LYS A 272 25.66 -8.34 12.09
N MET A 273 26.37 -9.33 11.56
CA MET A 273 26.43 -10.65 12.18
C MET A 273 27.25 -10.57 13.48
N SER A 274 26.88 -11.39 14.46
CA SER A 274 27.53 -11.43 15.76
C SER A 274 27.43 -12.81 16.37
N GLU A 275 28.48 -13.20 17.09
CA GLU A 275 28.48 -14.43 17.87
C GLU A 275 27.41 -14.40 18.97
N PRO A 276 27.03 -15.58 19.50
CA PRO A 276 26.09 -15.66 20.60
C PRO A 276 26.63 -14.97 21.85
N LYS A 277 25.86 -14.04 22.43
CA LYS A 277 26.18 -13.40 23.71
C LYS A 277 25.07 -13.66 24.72
N ARG A 278 25.44 -14.18 25.88
CA ARG A 278 24.50 -14.45 26.96
C ARG A 278 23.88 -13.16 27.47
N THR A 279 22.55 -13.11 27.54
CA THR A 279 21.78 -12.03 28.15
C THR A 279 21.14 -12.44 29.47
N ARG A 280 20.85 -13.73 29.66
CA ARG A 280 20.39 -14.30 30.94
C ARG A 280 21.07 -15.64 31.19
N ASN A 281 21.50 -15.87 32.42
CA ASN A 281 22.12 -17.13 32.82
C ASN A 281 21.14 -18.32 32.72
N PRO A 282 21.63 -19.52 32.40
CA PRO A 282 20.95 -20.77 32.68
C PRO A 282 20.59 -20.90 34.17
N VAL A 283 19.51 -21.61 34.46
CA VAL A 283 19.03 -21.87 35.83
C VAL A 283 18.75 -23.35 36.00
N VAL A 284 19.22 -23.93 37.10
CA VAL A 284 18.83 -25.26 37.58
C VAL A 284 17.87 -25.11 38.76
N SER A 285 16.78 -25.88 38.75
CA SER A 285 15.76 -25.92 39.80
C SER A 285 15.28 -27.35 40.08
N GLY A 286 14.59 -27.54 41.20
CA GLY A 286 14.09 -28.86 41.66
C GLY A 286 14.81 -29.37 42.90
N SER A 287 14.49 -30.60 43.30
CA SER A 287 15.07 -31.23 44.50
C SER A 287 16.32 -32.04 44.15
N ALA A 288 17.42 -31.72 44.82
CA ALA A 288 18.69 -32.45 44.72
C ALA A 288 18.69 -33.66 45.67
N SER A 289 17.79 -34.61 45.45
CA SER A 289 17.72 -35.87 46.19
C SER A 289 17.74 -37.04 45.21
N VAL A 290 18.39 -38.15 45.56
CA VAL A 290 18.38 -39.35 44.71
C VAL A 290 16.94 -39.74 44.34
N ASN A 291 16.73 -40.13 43.08
CA ASN A 291 15.43 -40.43 42.45
C ASN A 291 14.50 -39.24 42.18
N SER A 292 14.86 -38.02 42.61
CA SER A 292 14.14 -36.79 42.22
C SER A 292 14.57 -36.28 40.84
N TYR A 293 13.91 -35.22 40.37
CA TYR A 293 14.25 -34.56 39.10
C TYR A 293 14.72 -33.13 39.33
N LEU A 294 15.77 -32.77 38.61
CA LEU A 294 16.16 -31.38 38.37
C LEU A 294 15.73 -30.95 36.97
N SER A 295 15.39 -29.67 36.85
CA SER A 295 15.05 -29.00 35.60
C SER A 295 16.07 -27.90 35.32
N ALA A 296 16.40 -27.69 34.05
CA ALA A 296 17.32 -26.66 33.61
C ALA A 296 16.74 -25.80 32.49
N THR A 297 17.01 -24.50 32.53
CA THR A 297 16.73 -23.56 31.44
C THR A 297 18.00 -23.21 30.69
N ALA A 298 17.90 -22.97 29.38
CA ALA A 298 19.06 -22.62 28.55
C ALA A 298 19.60 -21.19 28.78
N GLY A 299 18.91 -20.37 29.57
CA GLY A 299 19.14 -18.93 29.59
C GLY A 299 18.65 -18.26 28.30
N THR A 300 19.01 -17.00 28.10
CA THR A 300 18.72 -16.26 26.87
C THR A 300 20.01 -15.74 26.26
N TRP A 301 20.03 -15.72 24.92
CA TRP A 301 21.20 -15.42 24.12
C TRP A 301 20.81 -14.43 23.04
N SER A 302 21.57 -13.33 22.90
CA SER A 302 21.56 -12.51 21.70
C SER A 302 22.55 -13.08 20.68
N GLY A 303 22.46 -12.62 19.44
CA GLY A 303 23.32 -13.06 18.35
C GLY A 303 22.59 -12.94 17.01
N ASN A 304 23.35 -12.76 15.93
CA ASN A 304 22.84 -12.76 14.57
C ASN A 304 23.77 -13.58 13.67
N PRO A 305 23.36 -14.74 13.14
CA PRO A 305 22.03 -15.36 13.26
C PRO A 305 21.64 -15.74 14.70
N ALA A 306 20.35 -16.00 14.94
CA ALA A 306 19.89 -16.54 16.20
C ALA A 306 20.62 -17.85 16.54
N ALA A 307 21.08 -17.96 17.79
CA ALA A 307 21.88 -19.09 18.24
C ALA A 307 21.00 -20.32 18.53
N LYS A 308 21.51 -21.51 18.21
CA LYS A 308 20.98 -22.78 18.69
C LYS A 308 21.68 -23.14 19.99
N THR A 309 20.91 -23.52 21.01
CA THR A 309 21.46 -23.90 22.32
C THR A 309 21.48 -25.42 22.47
N SER A 310 22.54 -25.92 23.10
CA SER A 310 22.67 -27.28 23.59
C SER A 310 23.02 -27.26 25.08
N LEU A 311 22.64 -28.30 25.79
CA LEU A 311 22.85 -28.42 27.23
C LEU A 311 23.58 -29.71 27.53
N GLN A 312 24.42 -29.68 28.56
CA GLN A 312 25.09 -30.85 29.11
C GLN A 312 25.10 -30.76 30.63
N TRP A 313 24.70 -31.82 31.32
CA TRP A 313 24.78 -31.92 32.78
C TRP A 313 26.17 -32.34 33.25
N TYR A 314 26.57 -31.81 34.40
CA TYR A 314 27.85 -32.05 35.05
C TYR A 314 27.67 -32.29 36.54
N ARG A 315 28.58 -33.10 37.09
CA ARG A 315 28.73 -33.40 38.51
C ARG A 315 29.96 -32.68 39.05
N CYS A 316 29.75 -31.79 40.00
CA CYS A 316 30.77 -30.93 40.60
C CYS A 316 31.04 -31.35 42.05
N GLU A 317 32.31 -31.37 42.44
CA GLU A 317 32.71 -31.61 43.84
C GLU A 317 32.55 -30.36 44.71
N ALA A 318 32.53 -29.17 44.09
CA ALA A 318 32.34 -27.88 44.74
C ALA A 318 31.21 -27.07 44.10
N TYR A 319 30.75 -26.05 44.84
CA TYR A 319 29.79 -25.06 44.36
C TYR A 319 30.32 -24.30 43.14
N VAL A 320 29.48 -24.12 42.11
CA VAL A 320 29.82 -23.31 40.93
C VAL A 320 28.77 -22.21 40.74
N PRO A 321 29.18 -20.92 40.68
CA PRO A 321 28.26 -19.83 40.38
C PRO A 321 27.81 -19.87 38.91
N ALA A 322 26.68 -19.23 38.63
CA ALA A 322 26.20 -19.09 37.26
C ALA A 322 27.13 -18.20 36.42
N GLY A 323 27.13 -18.41 35.11
CA GLY A 323 27.75 -17.50 34.15
C GLY A 323 29.21 -17.82 33.79
N ARG A 324 29.77 -18.95 34.22
CA ARG A 324 31.11 -19.39 33.82
C ARG A 324 31.09 -19.98 32.42
N THR A 325 32.16 -19.78 31.66
CA THR A 325 32.34 -20.32 30.29
C THR A 325 33.07 -21.66 30.30
N SER A 326 33.90 -21.91 31.32
CA SER A 326 34.57 -23.18 31.59
C SER A 326 34.10 -23.76 32.91
N LEU A 327 34.19 -25.09 33.03
CA LEU A 327 33.66 -25.84 34.17
C LEU A 327 34.62 -26.95 34.58
N ASN A 328 35.14 -26.89 35.82
CA ASN A 328 35.96 -27.93 36.43
C ASN A 328 35.07 -28.96 37.14
N CYS A 329 34.24 -29.66 36.37
CA CYS A 329 33.33 -30.67 36.87
C CYS A 329 33.32 -31.89 35.93
N SER A 330 32.94 -33.04 36.46
CA SER A 330 32.84 -34.28 35.70
C SER A 330 31.59 -34.29 34.83
N ARG A 331 31.75 -34.40 33.51
CA ARG A 331 30.63 -34.53 32.57
C ARG A 331 29.82 -35.79 32.87
N ILE A 332 28.50 -35.71 32.87
CA ILE A 332 27.61 -36.87 33.00
C ILE A 332 27.24 -37.37 31.58
N PRO A 333 27.79 -38.49 31.10
CA PRO A 333 27.59 -38.91 29.70
C PRO A 333 26.11 -39.09 29.34
N GLY A 334 25.71 -38.59 28.17
CA GLY A 334 24.35 -38.69 27.64
C GLY A 334 23.31 -37.76 28.29
N ALA A 335 23.65 -37.06 29.37
CA ALA A 335 22.72 -36.15 30.04
C ALA A 335 22.69 -34.79 29.33
N THR A 336 21.94 -34.69 28.23
CA THR A 336 21.87 -33.50 27.36
C THR A 336 20.50 -32.82 27.31
N ILE A 337 19.49 -33.42 27.93
CA ILE A 337 18.13 -32.86 27.97
C ILE A 337 17.92 -31.99 29.22
N SER A 338 16.95 -31.09 29.18
CA SER A 338 16.67 -30.11 30.26
C SER A 338 16.21 -30.74 31.58
N ARG A 339 15.75 -31.99 31.58
CA ARG A 339 15.28 -32.70 32.77
C ARG A 339 16.24 -33.84 33.12
N TYR A 340 16.78 -33.82 34.32
CA TYR A 340 17.73 -34.83 34.80
C TYR A 340 17.20 -35.55 36.02
N LYS A 341 17.14 -36.88 35.95
CA LYS A 341 16.84 -37.73 37.10
C LYS A 341 18.11 -37.90 37.92
N VAL A 342 18.08 -37.47 39.18
CA VAL A 342 19.21 -37.58 40.10
C VAL A 342 19.46 -39.04 40.42
N LYS A 343 20.70 -39.51 40.19
CA LYS A 343 21.12 -40.90 40.36
C LYS A 343 21.89 -41.07 41.67
N THR A 344 21.99 -42.30 42.15
CA THR A 344 22.80 -42.64 43.35
C THR A 344 24.25 -42.18 43.23
N ALA A 345 24.83 -42.25 42.02
CA ALA A 345 26.20 -41.78 41.74
C ALA A 345 26.40 -40.26 41.87
N ASP A 346 25.31 -39.48 41.99
CA ASP A 346 25.38 -38.04 42.18
C ASP A 346 25.44 -37.65 43.67
N LYS A 347 25.22 -38.60 44.59
CA LYS A 347 25.19 -38.35 46.04
C LYS A 347 26.48 -37.70 46.51
N GLY A 348 26.35 -36.66 47.34
CA GLY A 348 27.48 -35.88 47.84
C GLY A 348 28.07 -34.88 46.83
N SER A 349 27.59 -34.84 45.59
CA SER A 349 28.02 -33.86 44.59
C SER A 349 27.01 -32.73 44.42
N TYR A 350 27.42 -31.69 43.69
CA TYR A 350 26.56 -30.63 43.18
C TYR A 350 26.27 -30.87 41.69
N LEU A 351 25.04 -30.64 41.25
CA LEU A 351 24.67 -30.79 39.84
C LEU A 351 24.51 -29.42 39.18
N THR A 352 25.06 -29.27 37.98
CA THR A 352 24.89 -28.06 37.16
C THR A 352 24.81 -28.42 35.68
N VAL A 353 24.54 -27.42 34.86
CA VAL A 353 24.54 -27.53 33.41
C VAL A 353 25.51 -26.53 32.81
N LEU A 354 26.19 -26.93 31.75
CA LEU A 354 26.84 -26.03 30.81
C LEU A 354 25.97 -25.93 29.57
N VAL A 355 25.49 -24.73 29.28
CA VAL A 355 24.73 -24.44 28.06
C VAL A 355 25.67 -23.81 27.06
N THR A 356 25.71 -24.34 25.85
CA THR A 356 26.49 -23.82 24.73
C THR A 356 25.53 -23.27 23.68
N ALA A 357 25.69 -22.03 23.30
CA ALA A 357 24.95 -21.38 22.23
C ALA A 357 25.87 -21.22 21.02
N VAL A 358 25.40 -21.65 19.85
CA VAL A 358 26.18 -21.66 18.60
C VAL A 358 25.37 -21.01 17.48
N ASN A 359 26.02 -20.15 16.70
CA ASN A 359 25.54 -19.71 15.40
C ASN A 359 26.68 -19.81 14.36
N SER A 360 26.45 -19.34 13.14
CA SER A 360 27.47 -19.42 12.08
C SER A 360 28.69 -18.52 12.29
N VAL A 361 28.64 -17.58 13.25
CA VAL A 361 29.73 -16.64 13.55
C VAL A 361 30.64 -17.19 14.65
N GLY A 362 30.06 -17.89 15.62
CA GLY A 362 30.81 -18.41 16.75
C GLY A 362 29.96 -19.16 17.77
N SER A 363 30.57 -19.40 18.93
CA SER A 363 29.98 -20.14 20.02
C SER A 363 30.33 -19.48 21.35
N ASN A 364 29.41 -19.53 22.31
CA ASN A 364 29.66 -19.10 23.68
C ASN A 364 28.93 -20.02 24.64
N SER A 365 29.42 -20.13 25.87
CA SER A 365 28.90 -21.08 26.86
C SER A 365 28.67 -20.43 28.21
N SER A 366 27.74 -20.98 28.98
CA SER A 366 27.40 -20.48 30.30
C SER A 366 26.94 -21.60 31.22
N THR A 367 27.46 -21.58 32.44
CA THR A 367 26.98 -22.45 33.50
C THR A 367 25.71 -21.91 34.16
N ALA A 368 24.88 -22.82 34.67
CA ALA A 368 23.94 -22.48 35.73
C ALA A 368 24.65 -22.43 37.09
N LYS A 369 24.02 -21.79 38.06
CA LYS A 369 24.37 -22.01 39.48
C LYS A 369 24.08 -23.48 39.80
N THR A 370 24.96 -24.13 40.54
CA THR A 370 24.72 -25.52 40.98
C THR A 370 23.46 -25.66 41.81
N SER A 371 22.87 -26.86 41.80
CA SER A 371 21.86 -27.31 42.75
C SER A 371 22.38 -27.24 44.19
N ALA A 372 21.51 -27.57 45.17
CA ALA A 372 21.99 -28.00 46.47
C ALA A 372 22.82 -29.29 46.36
N LYS A 373 23.64 -29.58 47.38
CA LYS A 373 24.40 -30.84 47.46
C LYS A 373 23.43 -32.02 47.50
N VAL A 374 23.65 -33.01 46.64
CA VAL A 374 22.73 -34.15 46.49
C VAL A 374 22.74 -35.03 47.74
N ARG A 375 21.54 -35.32 48.26
CA ARG A 375 21.33 -36.20 49.42
C ARG A 375 20.87 -37.60 49.02
#